data_AF-A0A6I9NVY9-F1
#
_entry.id   AF-A0A6I9NVY9-F1
#
_cell.length_a   1.000
_cell.length_b   1.000
_cell.length_c   1.000
_cell.angle_alpha   90.00
_cell.angle_beta   90.00
_cell.angle_gamma   90.00
#
_symmetry.space_group_name_H-M   'P 1'
#
loop_
_entity.id
_entity.type
_entity.pdbx_description
1 polymer ?
#
loop_
_entity_poly.entity_id
_entity_poly.type
_entity_poly.pdbx_seq_one_letter_code
_entity_poly.pdbx_strand_id
1 'polypeptide(L)'
;SALDDGQWHSVELTSRRGHLSVSVDGGEGDTANASPPFPVSTDGQLFFGGCPSEGSSDQCVNPFKAFQGCMRLLTVDNQPVDLKKVQQRLMGNYSHLQIDMCGIID
;
A
#
# COMPACT_ATOMS: atom_id res chain seq x y z
N SER A 1 3.53 -19.40 0.12
CA SER A 1 3.37 -18.51 1.28
C SER A 1 4.66 -18.43 2.07
N ALA A 2 5.54 -17.49 1.69
CA ALA A 2 6.73 -17.14 2.46
C ALA A 2 6.59 -15.77 3.15
N LEU A 3 5.50 -15.05 2.90
CA LEU A 3 5.29 -13.67 3.37
C LEU A 3 4.26 -13.56 4.53
N ASP A 4 3.53 -14.64 4.81
CA ASP A 4 2.57 -14.73 5.92
C ASP A 4 3.23 -15.41 7.15
N ASP A 5 4.50 -15.09 7.43
CA ASP A 5 5.34 -15.77 8.41
C ASP A 5 5.42 -15.04 9.77
N GLY A 6 4.71 -13.91 9.89
CA GLY A 6 4.72 -13.06 11.08
C GLY A 6 5.93 -12.13 11.18
N GLN A 7 6.81 -12.10 10.18
CA GLN A 7 7.92 -11.16 10.10
C GLN A 7 7.54 -9.89 9.34
N TRP A 8 8.36 -8.84 9.51
CA TRP A 8 8.21 -7.62 8.75
C TRP A 8 8.89 -7.76 7.39
N HIS A 9 8.15 -7.49 6.33
CA HIS A 9 8.67 -7.38 4.97
C HIS A 9 8.66 -5.92 4.50
N SER A 10 9.64 -5.56 3.67
CA SER A 10 9.70 -4.27 3.00
C SER A 10 9.14 -4.41 1.58
N VAL A 11 8.22 -3.52 1.20
CA VAL A 11 7.65 -3.50 -0.16
C VAL A 11 7.97 -2.16 -0.81
N GLU A 12 8.56 -2.20 -2.01
CA GLU A 12 8.86 -1.00 -2.80
C GLU A 12 8.15 -1.06 -4.15
N LEU A 13 7.40 0.00 -4.47
CA LEU A 13 6.78 0.21 -5.77
C LEU A 13 7.49 1.37 -6.48
N THR A 14 7.97 1.15 -7.70
CA THR A 14 8.60 2.19 -8.52
C THR A 14 7.88 2.32 -9.85
N SER A 15 7.44 3.53 -10.21
CA SER A 15 6.92 3.88 -11.54
C SER A 15 7.93 4.76 -12.27
N ARG A 16 8.45 4.30 -13.41
CA ARG A 16 9.40 5.06 -14.23
C ARG A 16 9.20 4.81 -15.71
N ARG A 17 8.88 5.87 -16.48
CA ARG A 17 8.83 5.84 -17.96
C ARG A 17 7.96 4.70 -18.54
N GLY A 18 6.79 4.46 -17.95
CA GLY A 18 5.89 3.39 -18.40
C GLY A 18 6.31 1.98 -17.94
N HIS A 19 7.27 1.88 -17.02
CA HIS A 19 7.64 0.65 -16.33
C HIS A 19 7.26 0.77 -14.86
N LEU A 20 6.57 -0.24 -14.35
CA LEU A 20 6.18 -0.39 -12.96
C LEU A 20 6.89 -1.62 -12.40
N SER A 21 7.57 -1.48 -11.26
CA SER A 21 8.17 -2.60 -10.55
C SER A 21 7.68 -2.62 -9.11
N VAL A 22 7.37 -3.82 -8.61
CA VAL A 22 7.12 -4.10 -7.19
C VAL A 22 8.20 -5.05 -6.73
N SER A 23 8.94 -4.71 -5.68
CA SER A 23 9.88 -5.62 -5.04
C SER A 23 9.52 -5.86 -3.59
N VAL A 24 9.83 -7.06 -3.10
CA VAL A 24 9.75 -7.43 -1.69
C VAL A 24 11.16 -7.71 -1.18
N ASP A 25 11.52 -7.11 -0.05
CA ASP A 25 12.81 -7.23 0.66
C ASP A 25 14.07 -6.91 -0.18
N GLY A 26 13.91 -6.32 -1.37
CA GLY A 26 15.00 -5.90 -2.24
C GLY A 26 15.74 -7.03 -2.97
N GLY A 27 15.19 -8.25 -2.97
CA GLY A 27 15.76 -9.38 -3.70
C GLY A 27 15.50 -9.31 -5.21
N GLU A 28 16.53 -9.58 -6.03
CA GLU A 28 16.37 -9.62 -7.50
C GLU A 28 15.35 -10.69 -7.97
N GLY A 29 15.12 -11.73 -7.17
CA GLY A 29 14.12 -12.79 -7.43
C GLY A 29 12.70 -12.46 -6.98
N ASP A 30 12.52 -11.42 -6.15
CA ASP A 30 11.25 -11.06 -5.51
C ASP A 30 10.65 -9.77 -6.10
N THR A 31 11.00 -9.50 -7.37
CA THR A 31 10.53 -8.34 -8.12
C THR A 31 9.57 -8.74 -9.23
N ALA A 32 8.36 -8.17 -9.21
CA ALA A 32 7.39 -8.25 -10.28
C ALA A 32 7.40 -6.97 -11.11
N ASN A 33 7.32 -7.09 -12.44
CA ASN A 33 7.38 -5.96 -13.36
C ASN A 33 6.15 -5.91 -14.27
N ALA A 34 5.70 -4.70 -14.61
CA ALA A 34 4.63 -4.45 -15.54
C ALA A 34 4.94 -3.21 -16.41
N SER A 35 4.47 -3.21 -17.65
CA SER A 35 4.67 -2.09 -18.59
C SER A 35 3.33 -1.57 -19.09
N PRO A 36 2.58 -0.83 -18.26
CA PRO A 36 1.27 -0.31 -18.65
C PRO A 36 1.38 0.66 -19.83
N PRO A 37 0.41 0.67 -20.76
CA PRO A 37 0.43 1.55 -21.93
C PRO A 37 0.10 3.02 -21.59
N PHE A 38 -0.21 3.31 -20.34
CA PHE A 38 -0.55 4.64 -19.82
C PHE A 38 0.38 5.03 -18.66
N PRO A 39 0.60 6.33 -18.42
CA PRO A 39 1.39 6.77 -17.30
C PRO A 39 0.67 6.44 -15.99
N VAL A 40 1.40 5.83 -15.05
CA VAL A 40 0.94 5.64 -13.66
C VAL A 40 1.47 6.80 -12.84
N SER A 41 0.58 7.67 -12.36
CA SER A 41 0.90 8.82 -11.52
C SER A 41 0.35 8.67 -10.11
N THR A 42 1.09 9.22 -9.14
CA THR A 42 0.69 9.35 -7.72
C THR A 42 -0.12 10.64 -7.47
N ASP A 43 -0.37 11.47 -8.49
CA ASP A 43 -1.16 12.73 -8.39
C ASP A 43 -2.63 12.50 -7.99
N GLY A 44 -3.10 11.25 -8.00
CA GLY A 44 -4.44 10.84 -7.60
C GLY A 44 -4.56 10.46 -6.13
N GLN A 45 -5.52 9.59 -5.83
CA GLN A 45 -5.69 9.02 -4.49
C GLN A 45 -4.87 7.74 -4.35
N LEU A 46 -4.08 7.65 -3.29
CA LEU A 46 -3.37 6.44 -2.91
C LEU A 46 -4.15 5.71 -1.80
N PHE A 47 -4.30 4.41 -1.97
CA PHE A 47 -5.02 3.56 -1.04
C PHE A 47 -4.05 2.54 -0.45
N PHE A 48 -4.02 2.47 0.88
CA PHE A 48 -3.23 1.48 1.61
C PHE A 48 -4.17 0.46 2.23
N GLY A 49 -3.84 -0.82 2.08
CA GLY A 49 -4.60 -1.93 2.66
C GLY A 49 -5.91 -2.30 1.95
N GLY A 50 -6.38 -1.55 0.95
CA GLY A 50 -7.53 -1.97 0.14
C GLY A 50 -8.30 -0.81 -0.47
N CYS A 51 -9.33 -1.14 -1.25
CA CYS A 51 -10.22 -0.15 -1.85
C CYS A 51 -11.38 0.23 -0.91
N PRO A 52 -11.83 1.50 -0.91
CA PRO A 52 -13.00 1.93 -0.13
C PRO A 52 -14.30 1.27 -0.61
N SER A 53 -15.23 1.00 0.31
CA SER A 53 -16.50 0.31 0.05
C SER A 53 -17.60 1.19 -0.55
N GLU A 54 -17.57 2.49 -0.29
CA GLU A 54 -18.57 3.47 -0.75
C GLU A 54 -17.94 4.38 -1.81
N GLY A 55 -18.53 4.41 -3.00
CA GLY A 55 -18.08 5.31 -4.07
C GLY A 55 -16.89 4.81 -4.88
N SER A 56 -16.68 3.49 -4.99
CA SER A 56 -15.78 2.96 -6.02
C SER A 56 -16.38 3.25 -7.39
N SER A 57 -16.08 4.43 -7.94
CA SER A 57 -15.90 4.51 -9.38
C SER A 57 -14.93 3.41 -9.79
N ASP A 58 -15.02 2.92 -11.02
CA ASP A 58 -14.33 1.73 -11.55
C ASP A 58 -12.77 1.76 -11.51
N GLN A 59 -12.17 2.62 -10.67
CA GLN A 59 -10.76 2.98 -10.61
C GLN A 59 -9.95 2.19 -9.56
N CYS A 60 -10.58 1.69 -8.48
CA CYS A 60 -9.91 0.84 -7.49
C CYS A 60 -10.59 -0.52 -7.39
N VAL A 61 -9.91 -1.56 -7.86
CA VAL A 61 -10.38 -2.95 -7.77
C VAL A 61 -9.41 -3.73 -6.88
N ASN A 62 -9.92 -4.23 -5.75
CA ASN A 62 -9.18 -5.20 -4.96
C ASN A 62 -9.69 -6.61 -5.31
N PRO A 63 -8.91 -7.45 -6.02
CA PRO A 63 -9.30 -8.82 -6.31
C PRO A 63 -9.37 -9.71 -5.05
N PHE A 64 -8.86 -9.22 -3.93
CA PHE A 64 -8.85 -9.90 -2.63
C PHE A 64 -9.66 -9.12 -1.57
N LYS A 65 -9.67 -9.64 -0.34
CA LYS A 65 -10.13 -8.86 0.83
C LYS A 65 -9.14 -7.73 1.13
N ALA A 66 -9.58 -6.73 1.88
CA ALA A 66 -8.67 -5.73 2.43
C ALA A 66 -7.57 -6.42 3.26
N PHE A 67 -6.37 -5.86 3.20
CA PHE A 67 -5.18 -6.32 3.92
C PHE A 67 -5.45 -6.45 5.41
N GLN A 68 -5.06 -7.58 5.97
CA GLN A 68 -5.11 -7.87 7.39
C GLN A 68 -3.69 -8.07 7.88
N GLY A 69 -3.19 -7.10 8.63
CA GLY A 69 -1.81 -7.09 9.09
C GLY A 69 -1.41 -5.71 9.54
N CYS A 70 -0.11 -5.51 9.70
CA CYS A 70 0.43 -4.24 10.16
C CYS A 70 1.26 -3.58 9.08
N MET A 71 1.16 -2.25 8.98
CA MET A 71 1.99 -1.44 8.10
C MET A 71 2.70 -0.37 8.93
N ARG A 72 3.94 -0.05 8.58
CA ARG A 72 4.71 1.03 9.19
C ARG A 72 5.67 1.63 8.16
N LEU A 73 6.20 2.81 8.47
CA LEU A 73 7.23 3.48 7.66
C LEU A 73 6.79 3.71 6.22
N LEU A 74 5.54 4.15 6.02
CA LEU A 74 5.02 4.46 4.70
C LEU A 74 5.71 5.71 4.12
N THR A 75 6.24 5.58 2.91
CA THR A 75 6.85 6.67 2.14
C THR A 75 6.25 6.73 0.74
N VAL A 76 5.91 7.93 0.28
CA VAL A 76 5.42 8.19 -1.08
C VAL A 76 6.32 9.25 -1.70
N ASP A 77 6.87 8.97 -2.88
CA ASP A 77 7.80 9.88 -3.57
C ASP A 77 8.95 10.36 -2.65
N ASN A 78 9.49 9.41 -1.88
CA ASN A 78 10.52 9.61 -0.85
C ASN A 78 10.13 10.58 0.29
N GLN A 79 8.86 10.93 0.42
CA GLN A 79 8.33 11.69 1.54
C GLN A 79 7.62 10.76 2.53
N PRO A 80 7.97 10.78 3.83
CA PRO A 80 7.29 9.97 4.82
C PRO A 80 5.84 10.45 5.01
N VAL A 81 4.92 9.49 5.05
CA VAL A 81 3.51 9.75 5.37
C VAL A 81 3.38 9.92 6.88
N ASP A 82 2.83 11.06 7.30
CA ASP A 82 2.61 11.35 8.72
C ASP A 82 1.34 10.66 9.24
N LEU A 83 1.50 9.43 9.72
CA LEU A 83 0.40 8.63 10.26
C LEU A 83 -0.26 9.26 11.49
N LYS A 84 0.38 10.19 12.20
CA LYS A 84 -0.27 10.93 13.29
C LYS A 84 -1.37 11.83 12.78
N LYS A 85 -1.23 12.39 11.58
CA LYS A 85 -2.30 13.18 10.95
C LYS A 85 -3.51 12.32 10.61
N VAL A 86 -3.31 11.04 10.27
CA VAL A 86 -4.41 10.08 10.09
C VAL A 86 -5.13 9.87 11.42
N GLN A 87 -4.39 9.63 12.51
CA GLN A 87 -4.95 9.48 13.86
C GLN A 87 -5.76 10.70 14.32
N GLN A 88 -5.28 11.89 13.98
CA GLN A 88 -5.92 13.17 14.28
C GLN A 88 -7.06 13.53 13.33
N ARG A 89 -7.44 12.66 12.37
CA ARG A 89 -8.46 12.91 11.33
C ARG A 89 -8.14 14.09 10.41
N LEU A 90 -6.86 14.43 10.27
CA LEU A 90 -6.38 15.53 9.44
C LEU A 90 -5.93 15.07 8.04
N MET A 91 -5.87 13.76 7.79
CA MET A 91 -5.37 13.20 6.54
C MET A 91 -6.10 11.91 6.15
N GLY A 92 -6.61 11.88 4.92
CA GLY A 92 -7.18 10.69 4.28
C GLY A 92 -8.52 10.22 4.86
N ASN A 93 -9.11 9.24 4.18
CA ASN A 93 -10.26 8.48 4.67
C ASN A 93 -9.78 7.08 5.08
N TYR A 94 -10.34 6.52 6.15
CA TYR A 94 -9.93 5.23 6.67
C TYR A 94 -11.09 4.54 7.41
N SER A 95 -11.04 3.21 7.46
CA SER A 95 -11.97 2.37 8.21
C SER A 95 -11.20 1.19 8.81
N HIS A 96 -11.68 0.67 9.95
CA HIS A 96 -11.09 -0.50 10.62
C HIS A 96 -9.57 -0.41 10.85
N LEU A 97 -9.06 0.79 11.15
CA LEU A 97 -7.65 1.08 11.38
C LEU A 97 -7.38 1.21 12.89
N GLN A 98 -6.32 0.55 13.37
CA GLN A 98 -5.72 0.82 14.68
C GLN A 98 -4.35 1.45 14.45
N ILE A 99 -4.09 2.61 15.06
CA ILE A 99 -2.80 3.30 14.99
C ILE A 99 -2.05 3.06 16.31
N ASP A 100 -0.73 2.92 16.22
CA ASP A 100 0.20 2.65 17.33
C ASP A 100 0.05 1.27 18.00
N MET A 101 -0.87 0.44 17.52
CA MET A 101 -1.04 -0.95 17.95
C MET A 101 -0.95 -1.88 16.76
N CYS A 102 -0.20 -2.97 16.92
CA CYS A 102 -0.12 -4.04 15.95
C CYS A 102 -0.38 -5.35 16.71
N GLY A 103 -1.56 -5.91 16.49
CA GLY A 103 -1.95 -7.22 16.99
C GLY A 103 -2.86 -7.84 15.95
N ILE A 104 -2.39 -8.91 15.30
CA ILE A 104 -3.23 -9.69 14.40
C ILE A 104 -4.11 -10.54 15.31
N ILE A 105 -5.41 -10.29 15.27
CA ILE A 105 -6.41 -11.07 16.00
C ILE A 105 -6.89 -12.15 15.03
N ASP A 106 -6.79 -13.42 15.45
CA ASP A 106 -7.37 -14.58 14.76
C ASP A 106 -8.91 -14.55 14.86
#